data_AF-A0A7X6XED2-F1
#
_entry.id   AF-A0A7X6XED2-F1
#
_cell.length_a   1.000
_cell.length_b   1.000
_cell.length_c   1.000
_cell.angle_alpha   90.00
_cell.angle_beta   90.00
_cell.angle_gamma   90.00
#
_symmetry.space_group_name_H-M   'P 1'
#
loop_
_entity.id
_entity.type
_entity.pdbx_description
1 polymer ?
#
loop_
_entity_poly.entity_id
_entity_poly.type
_entity_poly.pdbx_seq_one_letter_code
_entity_poly.pdbx_strand_id
1 'polypeptide(L)' 'MKLRSPEAFWLLKNGILNSYPKLQENTTCDIVLLGAGITGSLISHALHNAGYNVVVIDKRDVANGSSAATTSML' A
#
# COMPACT_ATOMS: atom_id res chain seq x y z
N MET A 1 24.60 -12.72 18.88
CA MET A 1 23.37 -11.90 18.93
C MET A 1 23.01 -11.45 17.51
N LYS A 2 21.77 -11.66 17.06
CA LYS A 2 21.31 -11.25 15.72
C LYS A 2 20.83 -9.79 15.79
N LEU A 3 21.68 -8.86 15.35
CA LEU A 3 21.44 -7.41 15.47
C LEU A 3 20.66 -6.79 14.30
N ARG A 4 20.55 -7.51 13.18
CA ARG A 4 19.88 -7.04 11.96
C ARG A 4 19.01 -8.15 11.42
N SER A 5 17.90 -7.74 10.81
CA SER A 5 16.98 -8.59 10.08
C SER A 5 16.66 -7.85 8.77
N PRO A 6 16.58 -8.56 7.64
CA PRO A 6 16.12 -7.98 6.38
C PRO A 6 14.59 -7.82 6.36
N GLU A 7 13.88 -8.42 7.32
CA GLU A 7 12.43 -8.37 7.42
C GLU A 7 11.97 -7.08 8.10
N ALA A 8 10.98 -6.43 7.51
CA ALA A 8 10.40 -5.22 8.09
C ALA A 8 9.58 -5.57 9.34
N PHE A 9 9.79 -4.85 10.44
CA PHE A 9 9.18 -5.15 11.75
C PHE A 9 7.66 -5.27 11.68
N TRP A 10 6.98 -4.36 10.97
CA TRP A 10 5.53 -4.35 10.88
C TRP A 10 4.97 -5.58 10.14
N LEU A 11 5.70 -6.13 9.16
CA LEU A 11 5.29 -7.37 8.49
C LEU A 11 5.41 -8.58 9.41
N LEU A 12 6.45 -8.62 10.25
CA LEU A 12 6.59 -9.69 11.25
C LEU A 12 5.52 -9.60 12.34
N LYS A 13 5.19 -8.38 12.76
CA LYS A 13 4.24 -8.15 13.85
C LYS A 13 2.79 -8.35 13.42
N ASN A 14 2.41 -7.83 12.26
CA ASN A 14 1.01 -7.75 11.82
C ASN A 14 0.69 -8.69 10.65
N GLY A 15 1.71 -9.20 9.95
CA GLY A 15 1.50 -9.93 8.71
C GLY A 15 0.87 -9.08 7.61
N ILE A 16 0.21 -9.75 6.66
CA ILE A 16 -0.61 -9.12 5.63
C ILE A 16 -2.05 -9.13 6.15
N LEU A 17 -2.59 -7.95 6.45
CA LEU A 17 -3.94 -7.82 6.99
C LEU A 17 -5.01 -8.15 5.94
N ASN A 18 -4.82 -7.62 4.72
CA ASN A 18 -5.69 -7.84 3.58
C ASN A 18 -4.83 -8.05 2.34
N SER A 19 -5.22 -9.01 1.49
CA SER A 19 -4.65 -9.16 0.15
C SER A 19 -5.70 -8.76 -0.88
N TYR A 20 -5.27 -8.04 -1.89
CA TYR A 20 -6.13 -7.52 -2.95
C TYR A 20 -5.86 -8.30 -4.24
N PRO A 21 -6.89 -8.61 -5.03
CA PRO A 21 -6.70 -9.36 -6.26
C PRO A 21 -5.84 -8.58 -7.24
N LYS A 22 -5.03 -9.30 -8.02
CA LYS A 22 -4.34 -8.72 -9.18
C LYS A 22 -5.37 -8.26 -10.20
N LEU A 23 -5.07 -7.17 -10.93
CA LEU A 23 -5.88 -6.72 -12.05
C LEU A 23 -6.00 -7.84 -13.10
N GLN A 24 -7.21 -8.38 -13.29
CA GLN A 24 -7.49 -9.47 -14.23
C GLN A 24 -8.00 -8.98 -15.57
N GLU A 25 -8.65 -7.82 -15.58
CA GLU A 25 -9.33 -7.26 -16.74
C GLU A 25 -9.07 -5.76 -16.84
N ASN A 26 -9.40 -5.19 -17.99
CA ASN A 26 -9.30 -3.74 -18.18
C ASN A 26 -10.34 -3.05 -17.29
N THR A 27 -9.91 -2.05 -16.52
CA THR A 27 -10.77 -1.25 -15.65
C THR A 27 -10.69 0.21 -16.06
N THR A 28 -11.83 0.89 -16.06
CA THR A 28 -11.93 2.34 -16.29
C THR A 28 -12.07 3.07 -14.96
N CYS A 29 -11.31 4.13 -14.79
CA CYS A 29 -11.34 5.00 -13.62
C CYS A 29 -10.97 6.43 -14.03
N ASP A 30 -11.28 7.40 -13.18
CA ASP A 30 -10.91 8.80 -13.42
C ASP A 30 -9.41 8.99 -13.17
N ILE A 31 -8.88 8.33 -12.13
CA ILE A 31 -7.51 8.48 -11.66
C ILE A 31 -6.95 7.11 -11.27
N VAL A 32 -5.74 6.81 -11.75
CA VAL A 32 -4.96 5.64 -11.31
C VAL A 32 -3.77 6.08 -10.46
N LEU A 33 -3.60 5.43 -9.30
CA LEU A 33 -2.42 5.60 -8.45
C LEU A 33 -1.52 4.36 -8.55
N LEU A 34 -0.23 4.62 -8.78
CA LEU A 34 0.80 3.59 -8.78
C LEU A 34 1.56 3.61 -7.45
N GLY A 35 1.35 2.58 -6.65
CA GLY A 35 1.94 2.41 -5.31
C GLY A 35 0.88 2.51 -4.21
N ALA A 36 0.73 1.43 -3.45
CA ALA A 36 -0.19 1.31 -2.31
C ALA A 36 0.56 1.40 -0.96
N GLY A 37 1.59 2.26 -0.91
CA GLY A 37 2.19 2.70 0.35
C GLY A 37 1.38 3.82 1.00
N ILE A 38 1.84 4.33 2.14
CA ILE A 38 1.16 5.36 2.94
C ILE A 38 0.74 6.59 2.11
N THR A 39 1.63 7.08 1.24
CA THR A 39 1.34 8.23 0.38
C THR A 39 0.20 7.93 -0.60
N GLY A 40 0.27 6.79 -1.30
CA GLY A 40 -0.76 6.39 -2.24
C GLY A 40 -2.11 6.17 -1.55
N SER A 41 -2.11 5.54 -0.37
CA SER A 41 -3.31 5.33 0.43
C SER A 41 -3.96 6.64 0.90
N LEU A 42 -3.16 7.62 1.35
CA LEU A 42 -3.69 8.91 1.80
C LEU A 42 -4.25 9.73 0.63
N ILE A 43 -3.55 9.74 -0.51
CA ILE A 43 -4.03 10.42 -1.72
C ILE A 43 -5.31 9.74 -2.23
N SER A 44 -5.35 8.40 -2.31
CA SER A 44 -6.56 7.69 -2.75
C SER A 44 -7.74 7.95 -1.84
N HIS A 45 -7.51 8.04 -0.52
CA HIS A 45 -8.54 8.40 0.45
C HIS A 45 -9.08 9.82 0.20
N ALA A 46 -8.20 10.80 0.00
CA ALA A 46 -8.60 12.18 -0.27
C ALA A 46 -9.39 12.31 -1.60
N LEU A 47 -8.94 11.63 -2.65
CA LEU A 47 -9.61 11.63 -3.96
C LEU A 47 -10.96 10.92 -3.92
N HIS A 48 -11.05 9.80 -3.19
CA HIS A 48 -12.32 9.10 -2.98
C HIS A 48 -13.33 10.00 -2.26
N ASN A 49 -12.90 10.71 -1.20
CA ASN A 49 -13.74 11.67 -0.49
C ASN A 49 -14.16 12.85 -1.38
N ALA A 50 -13.38 13.20 -2.41
CA ALA A 50 -13.72 14.21 -3.40
C ALA A 50 -14.67 13.69 -4.51
N GLY A 51 -15.05 12.41 -4.48
CA GLY A 51 -16.02 11.82 -5.40
C GLY A 51 -15.44 11.21 -6.68
N TYR A 52 -14.12 11.07 -6.78
CA TYR A 52 -13.49 10.44 -7.94
C TYR A 52 -13.53 8.91 -7.86
N ASN A 53 -13.70 8.25 -9.00
CA ASN A 53 -13.44 6.82 -9.14
C ASN A 53 -11.94 6.58 -9.27
N VAL A 54 -11.33 5.99 -8.24
CA VAL A 54 -9.88 5.86 -8.11
C VAL A 54 -9.48 4.39 -8.05
N VAL A 55 -8.50 4.01 -8.86
CA VAL A 55 -7.88 2.67 -8.80
C VAL A 55 -6.45 2.80 -8.27
N VAL A 56 -6.11 2.02 -7.25
CA VAL A 56 -4.74 1.94 -6.72
C VAL A 56 -4.12 0.61 -7.13
N ILE A 57 -2.94 0.66 -7.75
CA ILE A 57 -2.20 -0.51 -8.21
C ILE A 57 -0.84 -0.54 -7.54
N ASP A 58 -0.49 -1.67 -6.95
CA ASP A 58 0.87 -1.94 -6.47
C ASP A 58 1.39 -3.24 -7.09
N LYS A 59 2.70 -3.32 -7.27
CA LYS A 59 3.39 -4.54 -7.73
C LYS A 59 3.44 -5.61 -6.62
N ARG A 60 3.38 -5.19 -5.36
CA ARG A 60 3.41 -6.03 -4.15
C ARG A 60 2.06 -5.95 -3.43
N ASP A 61 1.93 -6.62 -2.30
CA ASP A 61 0.82 -6.37 -1.38
C ASP A 61 0.86 -4.93 -0.82
N VAL A 62 -0.31 -4.44 -0.43
CA VAL A 62 -0.50 -3.11 0.14
C VAL A 62 0.43 -2.90 1.34
N ALA A 63 1.03 -1.70 1.41
CA ALA A 63 1.98 -1.26 2.43
C ALA A 63 3.29 -2.07 2.57
N ASN A 64 3.56 -3.07 1.71
CA ASN A 64 4.70 -3.99 1.84
C ASN A 64 6.07 -3.36 1.41
N GLY A 65 6.09 -2.08 1.06
CA GLY A 65 7.31 -1.33 0.72
C GLY A 65 7.91 -0.58 1.91
N SER A 66 8.42 0.63 1.67
CA SER A 66 8.98 1.50 2.71
C SER A 66 8.00 1.79 3.86
N SER A 67 6.69 1.75 3.58
CA SER A 67 5.65 1.90 4.60
C SER A 67 5.68 0.81 5.68
N ALA A 68 6.05 -0.42 5.34
CA ALA A 68 6.26 -1.46 6.34
C ALA A 68 7.63 -1.39 7.02
N ALA A 69 8.62 -0.76 6.39
CA ALA A 69 9.98 -0.61 6.92
C ALA A 69 10.15 0.61 7.84
N THR A 70 9.13 1.46 7.95
CA THR A 70 9.17 2.69 8.77
C THR A 70 9.19 2.40 10.26
N THR A 71 9.78 3.31 11.05
CA THR A 71 9.66 3.33 12.51
C THR A 71 8.44 4.11 13.00
N SER A 72 7.68 4.72 12.08
CA SER A 72 6.51 5.58 12.38
C SER A 72 6.84 6.75 13.31
N MET A 73 8.05 7.28 13.23
CA MET A 73 8.51 8.44 14.03
C MET A 73 8.14 9.80 13.38
N LEU A 74 7.66 9.79 12.14
CA LEU A 74 7.24 10.94 11.33
C LEU A 74 5.88 10.61 10.70
#